data_AF-A0A946APM0-F1
#
_entry.id   AF-A0A946APM0-F1
#
_cell.length_a   1.000
_cell.length_b   1.000
_cell.length_c   1.000
_cell.angle_alpha   90.00
_cell.angle_beta   90.00
_cell.angle_gamma   90.00
#
_symmetry.space_group_name_H-M   'P 1'
#
loop_
_entity.id
_entity.type
_entity.pdbx_description
1 polymer ?
#
loop_
_entity_poly.entity_id
_entity_poly.type
_entity_poly.pdbx_seq_one_letter_code
_entity_poly.pdbx_strand_id
1 'polypeptide(L)'
;MLSRLFLLFPLLAASQTIHAHHAFAADYEAGKAGNVEGTITEIIYKNPHARYYIEVDSAGGGKEIWDLQTMNLMMLGRVGWTKDTLKVGDKISVDGILGRNNTKRMSINVVTHEDGRVISPQRGIAESNADLNARTSLEADTPRGEFISLAANISPGDYELEDNHAYLGFSYDHMGLSNPQLQFTEFDATLSLDGNNMANSRVDIAVNAASIVAAVPEFEARLRGEEFLNVEQHPEISFVSTGYSETSDTTGTLQGDLTIAGITKPATLTVSIHAAAMNQLNKREMIGFAANGTISRSAYGMSDFADWVADDLELNIQVEFQKARESKTEAGR
;
A
#
# COMPACT_ATOMS: atom_id res chain seq x y z
N MET A 1 18.19 68.22 -15.51
CA MET A 1 19.03 67.22 -14.81
C MET A 1 18.14 66.47 -13.83
N LEU A 2 18.41 65.16 -13.68
CA LEU A 2 17.71 64.14 -12.87
C LEU A 2 16.39 63.60 -13.42
N SER A 3 16.07 62.31 -13.31
CA SER A 3 16.77 61.06 -13.62
C SER A 3 15.63 60.02 -13.65
N ARG A 4 15.55 59.19 -14.69
CA ARG A 4 14.55 58.11 -14.81
C ARG A 4 14.91 57.00 -13.82
N LEU A 5 13.94 56.51 -13.05
CA LEU A 5 14.05 55.22 -12.38
C LEU A 5 12.78 54.41 -12.65
N PHE A 6 12.87 53.52 -13.65
CA PHE A 6 11.94 52.41 -13.82
C PHE A 6 12.24 51.38 -12.74
N LEU A 7 11.29 51.15 -11.82
CA LEU A 7 11.33 50.00 -10.93
C LEU A 7 10.82 48.77 -11.71
N LEU A 8 11.76 47.93 -12.15
CA LEU A 8 11.49 46.56 -12.56
C LEU A 8 11.06 45.75 -11.33
N PHE A 9 9.88 45.14 -11.39
CA PHE A 9 9.49 44.03 -10.53
C PHE A 9 10.29 42.79 -10.94
N PRO A 10 11.09 42.16 -10.05
CA PRO A 10 11.59 40.82 -10.31
C PRO A 10 10.47 39.81 -10.04
N LEU A 11 10.10 39.09 -11.08
CA LEU A 11 9.25 37.91 -11.01
C LEU A 11 9.98 36.84 -10.19
N LEU A 12 9.59 36.62 -8.93
CA LEU A 12 10.05 35.47 -8.15
C LEU A 12 9.40 34.21 -8.75
N ALA A 13 10.18 33.44 -9.51
CA ALA A 13 9.81 32.09 -9.89
C ALA A 13 9.77 31.23 -8.63
N ALA A 14 8.57 30.80 -8.23
CA ALA A 14 8.40 29.81 -7.18
C ALA A 14 9.02 28.48 -7.65
N SER A 15 10.04 28.01 -6.92
CA SER A 15 10.59 26.67 -7.11
C SER A 15 9.53 25.64 -6.69
N GLN A 16 8.89 25.01 -7.66
CA GLN A 16 8.06 23.84 -7.41
C GLN A 16 8.98 22.66 -7.04
N THR A 17 8.94 22.25 -5.78
CA THR A 17 9.41 20.92 -5.36
C THR A 17 8.22 19.96 -5.40
N ILE A 18 7.79 19.69 -6.62
CA ILE A 18 7.10 18.44 -6.95
C ILE A 18 8.22 17.51 -7.45
N HIS A 19 8.06 16.19 -7.42
CA HIS A 19 8.98 15.14 -7.94
C HIS A 19 9.76 14.33 -6.88
N ALA A 20 9.05 13.48 -6.14
CA ALA A 20 9.65 12.23 -5.66
C ALA A 20 8.85 10.97 -6.03
N HIS A 21 7.59 11.09 -6.48
CA HIS A 21 6.73 9.94 -6.81
C HIS A 21 6.38 9.82 -8.32
N HIS A 22 6.81 10.78 -9.16
CA HIS A 22 6.62 10.73 -10.62
C HIS A 22 7.88 10.28 -11.42
N ALA A 23 9.03 10.11 -10.76
CA ALA A 23 10.30 9.90 -11.47
C ALA A 23 10.38 8.56 -12.23
N PHE A 24 9.70 7.50 -11.76
CA PHE A 24 9.78 6.20 -12.42
C PHE A 24 9.23 6.23 -13.86
N ALA A 25 8.03 6.80 -14.04
CA ALA A 25 7.43 6.93 -15.37
C ALA A 25 8.18 7.95 -16.25
N ALA A 26 8.88 8.92 -15.66
CA ALA A 26 9.69 9.90 -16.36
C ALA A 26 11.03 9.32 -16.86
N ASP A 27 11.66 8.45 -16.05
CA ASP A 27 13.00 7.90 -16.33
C ASP A 27 12.97 6.56 -17.08
N TYR A 28 11.90 5.76 -16.94
CA TYR A 28 11.82 4.39 -17.47
C TYR A 28 10.67 4.19 -18.46
N GLU A 29 10.89 3.35 -19.46
CA GLU A 29 9.89 2.94 -20.46
C GLU A 29 9.12 1.73 -19.89
N ALA A 30 7.98 1.98 -19.25
CA ALA A 30 7.14 0.90 -18.69
C ALA A 30 6.82 -0.15 -19.76
N GLY A 31 7.14 -1.42 -19.48
CA GLY A 31 6.94 -2.56 -20.40
C GLY A 31 8.15 -2.92 -21.28
N LYS A 32 9.24 -2.13 -21.29
CA LYS A 32 10.45 -2.44 -22.04
C LYS A 32 11.49 -3.13 -21.16
N ALA A 33 11.32 -4.42 -20.99
CA ALA A 33 12.31 -5.26 -20.34
C ALA A 33 13.60 -5.36 -21.18
N GLY A 34 14.74 -5.48 -20.52
CA GLY A 34 16.03 -5.71 -21.17
C GLY A 34 17.03 -6.34 -20.20
N ASN A 35 18.12 -6.83 -20.77
CA ASN A 35 19.24 -7.42 -20.06
C ASN A 35 20.53 -6.63 -20.35
N VAL A 36 21.37 -6.44 -19.34
CA VAL A 36 22.70 -5.82 -19.47
C VAL A 36 23.71 -6.60 -18.63
N GLU A 37 24.87 -6.89 -19.20
CA GLU A 37 25.96 -7.60 -18.53
C GLU A 37 27.19 -6.72 -18.41
N GLY A 38 27.83 -6.69 -17.23
CA GLY A 38 28.98 -5.83 -17.01
C GLY A 38 29.68 -6.06 -15.68
N THR A 39 30.70 -5.24 -15.43
CA THR A 39 31.47 -5.24 -14.18
C THR A 39 31.13 -4.00 -13.35
N ILE A 40 30.81 -4.18 -12.06
CA ILE A 40 30.53 -3.05 -11.16
C ILE A 40 31.78 -2.19 -10.97
N THR A 41 31.69 -0.89 -11.27
CA THR A 41 32.78 0.08 -11.11
C THR A 41 32.55 1.05 -9.95
N GLU A 42 31.29 1.34 -9.62
CA GLU A 42 30.92 2.21 -8.50
C GLU A 42 29.60 1.79 -7.86
N ILE A 43 29.50 1.95 -6.54
CA ILE A 43 28.28 1.69 -5.76
C ILE A 43 27.98 2.93 -4.91
N ILE A 44 26.79 3.49 -5.08
CA ILE A 44 26.23 4.51 -4.18
C ILE A 44 25.09 3.87 -3.40
N TYR A 45 25.39 3.39 -2.19
CA TYR A 45 24.39 2.83 -1.27
C TYR A 45 23.88 3.93 -0.33
N LYS A 46 23.03 4.83 -0.84
CA LYS A 46 22.46 5.95 -0.06
C LYS A 46 20.96 6.10 -0.33
N ASN A 47 20.21 6.55 0.68
CA ASN A 47 18.77 6.79 0.57
C ASN A 47 18.49 7.89 -0.50
N PRO A 48 17.47 7.77 -1.38
CA PRO A 48 16.41 6.76 -1.40
C PRO A 48 16.76 5.42 -2.05
N HIS A 49 17.65 5.37 -3.05
CA HIS A 49 17.93 4.16 -3.85
C HIS A 49 19.41 3.83 -3.92
N ALA A 50 19.74 2.53 -3.94
CA ALA A 50 21.10 2.12 -4.23
C ALA A 50 21.32 2.25 -5.73
N ARG A 51 22.49 2.75 -6.10
CA ARG A 51 22.90 2.93 -7.48
C ARG A 51 24.15 2.10 -7.73
N TYR A 52 24.14 1.33 -8.80
CA TYR A 52 25.28 0.55 -9.26
C TYR A 52 25.65 1.05 -10.65
N TYR A 53 26.91 1.45 -10.81
CA TYR A 53 27.46 1.76 -12.11
C TYR A 53 28.22 0.56 -12.61
N ILE A 54 27.86 0.08 -13.80
CA ILE A 54 28.53 -1.06 -14.43
C ILE A 54 29.18 -0.66 -15.74
N GLU A 55 30.35 -1.24 -15.99
CA GLU A 55 31.04 -1.11 -17.26
C GLU A 55 30.66 -2.29 -18.17
N VAL A 56 30.19 -1.97 -19.37
CA VAL A 56 29.63 -2.90 -20.35
C VAL A 56 30.43 -2.79 -21.65
N ASP A 57 30.80 -3.92 -22.23
CA ASP A 57 31.46 -3.95 -23.53
C ASP A 57 30.45 -3.62 -24.64
N SER A 58 30.75 -2.58 -25.42
CA SER A 58 29.96 -2.17 -26.56
C SER A 58 30.26 -3.05 -27.78
N ALA A 59 29.23 -3.36 -28.56
CA ALA A 59 29.35 -4.07 -29.84
C ALA A 59 30.30 -3.39 -30.85
N GLY A 60 30.59 -2.08 -30.67
CA GLY A 60 31.50 -1.31 -31.52
C GLY A 60 32.98 -1.37 -31.11
N GLY A 61 33.35 -2.16 -30.09
CA GLY A 61 34.71 -2.19 -29.56
C GLY A 61 34.99 -0.97 -28.69
N GLY A 62 34.53 -1.00 -27.45
CA GLY A 62 34.68 0.07 -26.47
C GLY A 62 33.90 -0.27 -25.21
N LYS A 63 34.02 0.57 -24.18
CA LYS A 63 33.31 0.37 -22.91
C LYS A 63 32.34 1.50 -22.65
N GLU A 64 31.16 1.17 -22.16
CA GLU A 64 30.12 2.13 -21.77
C GLU A 64 29.67 1.91 -20.33
N ILE A 65 29.33 3.00 -19.63
CA ILE A 65 28.86 2.93 -18.24
C ILE A 65 27.34 2.96 -18.22
N TRP A 66 26.76 1.97 -17.53
CA TRP A 66 25.34 1.89 -17.25
C TRP A 66 25.05 2.24 -15.80
N ASP A 67 23.98 3.00 -15.61
CA ASP A 67 23.48 3.48 -14.32
C ASP A 67 22.26 2.66 -13.90
N LEU A 68 22.48 1.72 -12.98
CA LEU A 68 21.47 0.81 -12.51
C LEU A 68 20.90 1.30 -11.18
N GLN A 69 19.59 1.26 -11.05
CA GLN A 69 18.88 1.72 -9.86
C GLN A 69 18.07 0.59 -9.25
N THR A 70 18.16 0.43 -7.93
CA THR A 70 17.29 -0.47 -7.17
C THR A 70 15.97 0.19 -6.77
N MET A 71 15.07 -0.57 -6.17
CA MET A 71 14.07 0.01 -5.26
C MET A 71 14.71 0.71 -4.05
N ASN A 72 13.89 1.22 -3.13
CA ASN A 72 14.42 2.00 -2.03
C ASN A 72 15.30 1.15 -1.07
N LEU A 73 16.26 1.77 -0.37
CA LEU A 73 17.21 1.07 0.53
C LEU A 73 16.53 0.32 1.67
N MET A 74 15.38 0.82 2.14
CA MET A 74 14.59 0.15 3.18
C MET A 74 14.09 -1.20 2.67
N MET A 75 13.55 -1.25 1.45
CA MET A 75 13.04 -2.46 0.82
C MET A 75 14.16 -3.45 0.50
N LEU A 76 15.33 -2.97 0.07
CA LEU A 76 16.51 -3.80 -0.08
C LEU A 76 16.87 -4.53 1.22
N GLY A 77 16.86 -3.82 2.35
CA GLY A 77 17.13 -4.41 3.66
C GLY A 77 16.19 -5.57 4.02
N ARG A 78 14.92 -5.52 3.60
CA ARG A 78 13.90 -6.55 3.89
C ARG A 78 14.10 -7.85 3.12
N VAL A 79 14.85 -7.81 2.02
CA VAL A 79 15.23 -9.00 1.24
C VAL A 79 16.69 -9.40 1.50
N GLY A 80 17.31 -8.87 2.56
CA GLY A 80 18.71 -9.15 2.90
C GLY A 80 19.71 -8.54 1.92
N TRP A 81 19.26 -7.64 1.04
CA TRP A 81 20.15 -6.87 0.18
C TRP A 81 20.71 -5.70 0.99
N THR A 82 21.99 -5.77 1.29
CA THR A 82 22.73 -4.77 2.07
C THR A 82 23.81 -4.13 1.20
N LYS A 83 24.53 -3.16 1.77
CA LYS A 83 25.70 -2.55 1.12
C LYS A 83 26.80 -3.56 0.75
N ASP A 84 26.78 -4.76 1.35
CA ASP A 84 27.80 -5.79 1.18
C ASP A 84 27.37 -6.92 0.22
N THR A 85 26.13 -6.88 -0.29
CA THR A 85 25.55 -7.91 -1.19
C THR A 85 26.25 -7.97 -2.55
N LEU A 86 26.64 -6.81 -3.08
CA LEU A 86 27.41 -6.65 -4.31
C LEU A 86 28.59 -5.71 -4.04
N LYS A 87 29.69 -5.90 -4.76
CA LYS A 87 30.94 -5.18 -4.58
C LYS A 87 31.48 -4.66 -5.91
N VAL A 88 32.28 -3.60 -5.83
CA VAL A 88 33.06 -3.14 -6.99
C VAL A 88 33.98 -4.27 -7.46
N GLY A 89 33.94 -4.55 -8.75
CA GLY A 89 34.65 -5.66 -9.39
C GLY A 89 33.79 -6.89 -9.67
N ASP A 90 32.60 -7.01 -9.05
CA ASP A 90 31.68 -8.12 -9.34
C ASP A 90 31.22 -8.06 -10.80
N LYS A 91 31.20 -9.21 -11.46
CA LYS A 91 30.57 -9.36 -12.79
C LYS A 91 29.14 -9.83 -12.62
N ILE A 92 28.23 -9.12 -13.28
CA ILE A 92 26.80 -9.35 -13.14
C ILE A 92 26.08 -9.27 -14.48
N SER A 93 25.01 -10.07 -14.62
CA SER A 93 23.98 -9.94 -15.65
C SER A 93 22.71 -9.41 -14.98
N VAL A 94 22.09 -8.38 -15.55
CA VAL A 94 20.99 -7.66 -14.91
C VAL A 94 19.80 -7.61 -15.84
N ASP A 95 18.69 -8.20 -15.38
CA ASP A 95 17.38 -8.06 -16.02
C ASP A 95 16.60 -6.96 -15.33
N GLY A 96 15.95 -6.11 -16.13
CA GLY A 96 15.28 -4.94 -15.60
C GLY A 96 14.46 -4.17 -16.63
N ILE A 97 13.98 -3.01 -16.20
CA ILE A 97 13.23 -2.08 -17.06
C ILE A 97 14.20 -1.03 -17.59
N LEU A 98 14.30 -0.94 -18.91
CA LEU A 98 15.21 -0.01 -19.58
C LEU A 98 14.77 1.45 -19.41
N GLY A 99 15.76 2.33 -19.27
CA GLY A 99 15.57 3.77 -19.28
C GLY A 99 15.03 4.27 -20.61
N ARG A 100 14.30 5.39 -20.56
CA ARG A 100 13.73 6.00 -21.78
C ARG A 100 14.82 6.47 -22.74
N ASN A 101 14.45 6.65 -24.01
CA ASN A 101 15.26 7.37 -25.01
C ASN A 101 16.69 6.82 -25.19
N ASN A 102 16.87 5.50 -25.02
CA ASN A 102 18.17 4.83 -25.13
C ASN A 102 19.23 5.34 -24.12
N THR A 103 18.76 5.93 -23.01
CA THR A 103 19.62 6.23 -21.86
C THR A 103 20.23 4.92 -21.35
N LYS A 104 21.50 4.96 -20.95
CA LYS A 104 22.21 3.81 -20.38
C LYS A 104 21.82 3.65 -18.90
N ARG A 105 20.53 3.46 -18.68
CA ARG A 105 19.88 3.38 -17.37
C ARG A 105 18.97 2.17 -17.31
N MET A 106 18.86 1.58 -16.13
CA MET A 106 17.96 0.44 -15.90
C MET A 106 17.48 0.41 -14.45
N SER A 107 16.18 0.16 -14.27
CA SER A 107 15.65 -0.26 -12.97
C SER A 107 15.84 -1.77 -12.82
N ILE A 108 16.52 -2.19 -11.75
CA ILE A 108 16.88 -3.58 -11.51
C ILE A 108 15.64 -4.39 -11.11
N ASN A 109 15.41 -5.51 -11.79
CA ASN A 109 14.46 -6.55 -11.37
C ASN A 109 15.17 -7.81 -10.87
N VAL A 110 16.25 -8.22 -11.53
CA VAL A 110 17.04 -9.40 -11.17
C VAL A 110 18.51 -9.13 -11.49
N VAL A 111 19.39 -9.57 -10.60
CA VAL A 111 20.84 -9.60 -10.81
C VAL A 111 21.29 -11.05 -10.72
N THR A 112 21.98 -11.54 -11.74
CA THR A 112 22.71 -12.81 -11.72
C THR A 112 24.19 -12.50 -11.58
N HIS A 113 24.78 -12.91 -10.47
CA HIS A 113 26.20 -12.75 -10.20
C HIS A 113 27.02 -13.88 -10.88
N GLU A 114 28.29 -13.64 -11.19
CA GLU A 114 29.14 -14.61 -11.92
C GLU A 114 29.33 -15.97 -11.21
N ASP A 115 29.15 -16.01 -9.90
CA ASP A 115 29.17 -17.24 -9.10
C ASP A 115 27.84 -18.03 -9.14
N GLY A 116 26.87 -17.55 -9.93
CA GLY A 116 25.55 -18.16 -10.10
C GLY A 116 24.51 -17.71 -9.08
N ARG A 117 24.84 -16.84 -8.12
CA ARG A 117 23.84 -16.26 -7.21
C ARG A 117 22.87 -15.40 -7.99
N VAL A 118 21.57 -15.63 -7.78
CA VAL A 118 20.50 -14.76 -8.26
C VAL A 118 20.03 -13.89 -7.11
N ILE A 119 19.97 -12.58 -7.35
CA ILE A 119 19.75 -11.55 -6.35
C ILE A 119 18.66 -10.63 -6.91
N SER A 120 17.51 -10.59 -6.26
CA SER A 120 16.41 -9.72 -6.68
C SER A 120 16.07 -8.73 -5.56
N PRO A 121 15.75 -7.46 -5.90
CA PRO A 121 15.15 -6.56 -4.94
C PRO A 121 13.66 -6.93 -4.69
N GLN A 122 13.07 -7.80 -5.53
CA GLN A 122 11.69 -8.27 -5.47
C GLN A 122 11.65 -9.68 -4.82
N ARG A 123 10.69 -9.96 -3.92
CA ARG A 123 10.50 -11.32 -3.36
C ARG A 123 9.97 -12.29 -4.43
N GLY A 124 10.25 -13.59 -4.35
CA GLY A 124 9.59 -14.63 -5.16
C GLY A 124 9.95 -14.72 -6.64
N ILE A 125 10.79 -13.85 -7.21
CA ILE A 125 11.20 -13.90 -8.64
C ILE A 125 12.40 -14.83 -8.89
N ALA A 126 13.19 -15.05 -7.85
CA ALA A 126 14.22 -16.07 -7.68
C ALA A 126 14.68 -15.95 -6.22
N GLU A 127 15.31 -17.00 -5.67
CA GLU A 127 15.78 -17.07 -4.26
C GLU A 127 16.14 -15.69 -3.71
N SER A 128 15.34 -15.17 -2.78
CA SER A 128 15.60 -13.87 -2.17
C SER A 128 16.94 -13.95 -1.42
N ASN A 129 17.66 -12.84 -1.20
CA ASN A 129 18.90 -12.95 -0.41
C ASN A 129 18.64 -13.40 1.04
N ALA A 130 17.37 -13.38 1.50
CA ALA A 130 16.95 -14.05 2.72
C ALA A 130 17.07 -15.58 2.62
N ASP A 131 16.74 -16.18 1.47
CA ASP A 131 16.89 -17.62 1.18
C ASP A 131 18.37 -18.04 1.08
N LEU A 132 19.24 -17.17 0.56
CA LEU A 132 20.69 -17.39 0.53
C LEU A 132 21.32 -17.38 1.94
N ASN A 133 20.80 -16.55 2.85
CA ASN A 133 21.20 -16.56 4.26
C ASN A 133 20.55 -17.70 5.06
N ALA A 134 19.40 -18.22 4.62
CA ALA A 134 18.65 -19.31 5.26
C ALA A 134 19.15 -20.72 4.91
N ARG A 135 20.09 -20.89 3.98
CA ARG A 135 20.77 -22.18 3.69
C ARG A 135 21.61 -22.75 4.86
N THR A 136 21.43 -22.26 6.09
CA THR A 136 21.85 -22.96 7.31
C THR A 136 20.74 -23.76 8.00
N SER A 137 19.49 -23.76 7.53
CA SER A 137 18.47 -24.63 8.12
C SER A 137 17.27 -24.92 7.22
N LEU A 138 17.25 -26.16 6.72
CA LEU A 138 16.10 -27.05 6.48
C LEU A 138 15.14 -26.77 5.30
N GLU A 139 15.07 -27.80 4.44
CA GLU A 139 14.12 -28.04 3.36
C GLU A 139 12.71 -28.33 3.88
N ALA A 140 11.67 -27.84 3.20
CA ALA A 140 10.59 -28.64 2.60
C ALA A 140 9.43 -27.78 2.05
N ASP A 141 8.96 -28.18 0.87
CA ASP A 141 7.63 -27.96 0.27
C ASP A 141 7.31 -26.59 -0.36
N THR A 142 7.08 -26.57 -1.68
CA THR A 142 6.73 -25.36 -2.47
C THR A 142 5.42 -25.59 -3.23
N PRO A 143 4.41 -24.73 -3.06
CA PRO A 143 3.44 -24.53 -4.15
C PRO A 143 2.86 -23.13 -4.35
N ARG A 144 2.50 -22.89 -5.63
CA ARG A 144 1.69 -21.83 -6.28
C ARG A 144 2.25 -20.41 -6.28
N GLY A 145 2.38 -19.87 -7.50
CA GLY A 145 3.02 -18.59 -7.82
C GLY A 145 2.66 -17.47 -6.84
N GLU A 146 3.68 -17.02 -6.11
CA GLU A 146 3.59 -15.96 -5.12
C GLU A 146 3.46 -14.61 -5.83
N PHE A 147 2.39 -13.88 -5.55
CA PHE A 147 2.33 -12.46 -5.85
C PHE A 147 3.07 -11.71 -4.74
N ILE A 148 3.90 -10.72 -5.09
CA ILE A 148 4.60 -9.89 -4.11
C ILE A 148 3.62 -8.86 -3.57
N SER A 149 3.02 -9.15 -2.42
CA SER A 149 2.14 -8.22 -1.75
C SER A 149 2.81 -6.87 -1.44
N LEU A 150 2.21 -5.78 -1.91
CA LEU A 150 2.46 -4.42 -1.48
C LEU A 150 2.32 -4.31 0.03
N ALA A 151 1.41 -5.07 0.66
CA ALA A 151 1.27 -5.16 2.11
C ALA A 151 2.57 -5.58 2.80
N ALA A 152 3.30 -6.54 2.22
CA ALA A 152 4.62 -6.97 2.70
C ALA A 152 5.71 -5.86 2.54
N ASN A 153 5.44 -4.81 1.76
CA ASN A 153 6.29 -3.63 1.59
C ASN A 153 5.96 -2.47 2.55
N ILE A 154 4.93 -2.60 3.39
CA ILE A 154 4.64 -1.69 4.52
C ILE A 154 5.36 -2.18 5.78
N SER A 155 5.85 -1.27 6.62
CA SER A 155 6.58 -1.67 7.83
C SER A 155 5.64 -2.36 8.83
N PRO A 156 5.98 -3.54 9.36
CA PRO A 156 5.16 -4.20 10.38
C PRO A 156 4.90 -3.31 11.59
N GLY A 157 3.83 -3.60 12.32
CA GLY A 157 3.46 -2.95 13.58
C GLY A 157 2.07 -2.36 13.54
N ASP A 158 1.77 -1.54 14.54
CA ASP A 158 0.44 -0.99 14.74
C ASP A 158 0.27 0.34 14.01
N TYR A 159 -0.93 0.50 13.48
CA TYR A 159 -1.39 1.65 12.73
C TYR A 159 -2.75 2.07 13.29
N GLU A 160 -2.98 3.37 13.31
CA GLU A 160 -4.25 3.98 13.67
C GLU A 160 -4.85 4.64 12.44
N LEU A 161 -6.17 4.72 12.39
CA LEU A 161 -6.89 5.44 11.35
C LEU A 161 -6.38 6.89 11.27
N GLU A 162 -6.26 7.42 10.06
CA GLU A 162 -6.03 8.84 9.86
C GLU A 162 -7.38 9.55 9.80
N ASP A 163 -7.65 10.40 10.80
CA ASP A 163 -8.96 11.01 11.04
C ASP A 163 -9.54 11.82 9.85
N ASN A 164 -8.71 12.31 8.93
CA ASN A 164 -9.14 13.22 7.86
C ASN A 164 -9.33 12.53 6.50
N HIS A 165 -8.88 11.28 6.35
CA HIS A 165 -8.94 10.53 5.09
C HIS A 165 -9.58 9.16 5.32
N ALA A 166 -10.75 9.17 5.95
CA ALA A 166 -11.51 7.98 6.29
C ALA A 166 -12.97 8.13 5.84
N TYR A 167 -13.42 7.22 4.98
CA TYR A 167 -14.76 7.22 4.39
C TYR A 167 -15.37 5.83 4.51
N LEU A 168 -16.42 5.70 5.31
CA LEU A 168 -17.18 4.46 5.49
C LEU A 168 -18.56 4.61 4.82
N GLY A 169 -18.62 4.29 3.54
CA GLY A 169 -19.83 4.39 2.73
C GLY A 169 -20.49 3.05 2.45
N PHE A 170 -21.78 3.11 2.12
CA PHE A 170 -22.49 2.01 1.49
C PHE A 170 -23.59 2.53 0.57
N SER A 171 -24.06 1.68 -0.34
CA SER A 171 -25.21 1.97 -1.19
C SER A 171 -26.17 0.78 -1.24
N TYR A 172 -27.36 1.02 -1.78
CA TYR A 172 -28.37 -0.02 -1.99
C TYR A 172 -29.16 0.28 -3.25
N ASP A 173 -29.73 -0.75 -3.88
CA ASP A 173 -30.66 -0.57 -4.99
C ASP A 173 -32.07 -0.22 -4.49
N HIS A 174 -32.65 0.82 -5.07
CA HIS A 174 -34.03 1.23 -4.79
C HIS A 174 -34.91 1.01 -6.02
N MET A 175 -35.44 -0.20 -6.13
CA MET A 175 -36.34 -0.66 -7.20
C MET A 175 -35.73 -0.63 -8.62
N GLY A 176 -34.40 -0.69 -8.76
CA GLY A 176 -33.71 -0.51 -10.04
C GLY A 176 -33.71 0.92 -10.57
N LEU A 177 -34.29 1.88 -9.84
CA LEU A 177 -34.43 3.27 -10.28
C LEU A 177 -33.22 4.13 -9.91
N SER A 178 -32.61 3.86 -8.76
CA SER A 178 -31.49 4.61 -8.23
C SER A 178 -30.65 3.77 -7.27
N ASN A 179 -29.44 4.27 -6.98
CA ASN A 179 -28.52 3.69 -6.01
C ASN A 179 -28.16 4.77 -4.96
N PRO A 180 -29.02 4.99 -3.94
CA PRO A 180 -28.71 5.92 -2.86
C PRO A 180 -27.41 5.55 -2.14
N GLN A 181 -26.64 6.56 -1.74
CA GLN A 181 -25.38 6.40 -1.02
C GLN A 181 -25.49 7.04 0.35
N LEU A 182 -25.11 6.28 1.37
CA LEU A 182 -25.10 6.68 2.77
C LEU A 182 -23.70 6.45 3.34
N GLN A 183 -23.41 7.10 4.46
CA GLN A 183 -22.12 6.96 5.13
C GLN A 183 -22.27 7.09 6.64
N PHE A 184 -21.29 6.57 7.38
CA PHE A 184 -21.07 6.89 8.78
C PHE A 184 -19.91 7.87 8.88
N THR A 185 -20.09 8.94 9.65
CA THR A 185 -19.09 10.02 9.75
C THR A 185 -18.19 9.92 10.99
N GLU A 186 -18.49 9.02 11.93
CA GLU A 186 -17.70 8.84 13.15
C GLU A 186 -17.40 7.36 13.34
N PHE A 187 -16.13 7.00 13.16
CA PHE A 187 -15.60 5.68 13.41
C PHE A 187 -14.11 5.75 13.70
N ASP A 188 -13.59 4.71 14.33
CA ASP A 188 -12.17 4.49 14.55
C ASP A 188 -11.81 3.10 14.03
N ALA A 189 -10.54 2.92 13.67
CA ALA A 189 -9.99 1.64 13.27
C ALA A 189 -8.54 1.52 13.72
N THR A 190 -8.19 0.32 14.18
CA THR A 190 -6.80 -0.06 14.46
C THR A 190 -6.40 -1.18 13.53
N LEU A 191 -5.17 -1.10 13.02
CA LEU A 191 -4.60 -2.06 12.09
C LEU A 191 -3.26 -2.53 12.64
N SER A 192 -3.14 -3.82 12.92
CA SER A 192 -1.86 -4.47 13.24
C SER A 192 -1.39 -5.26 12.03
N LEU A 193 -0.26 -4.84 11.44
CA LEU A 193 0.33 -5.48 10.27
C LEU A 193 1.48 -6.40 10.69
N ASP A 194 1.37 -7.68 10.32
CA ASP A 194 2.46 -8.66 10.42
C ASP A 194 3.12 -8.81 9.03
N GLY A 195 4.26 -8.14 8.83
CA GLY A 195 4.99 -8.24 7.57
C GLY A 195 5.83 -9.51 7.40
N ASN A 196 5.81 -10.44 8.37
CA ASN A 196 6.34 -11.80 8.16
C ASN A 196 5.24 -12.75 7.67
N ASN A 197 3.99 -12.51 8.09
CA ASN A 197 2.84 -13.29 7.65
C ASN A 197 1.57 -12.43 7.65
N MET A 198 1.16 -11.97 6.48
CA MET A 198 0.01 -11.10 6.34
C MET A 198 -1.31 -11.71 6.82
N ALA A 199 -1.43 -13.05 6.87
CA ALA A 199 -2.59 -13.73 7.45
C ALA A 199 -2.74 -13.54 8.97
N ASN A 200 -1.67 -13.14 9.65
CA ASN A 200 -1.69 -12.75 11.06
C ASN A 200 -2.05 -11.28 11.29
N SER A 201 -2.14 -10.47 10.23
CA SER A 201 -2.57 -9.08 10.35
C SER A 201 -4.01 -9.01 10.83
N ARG A 202 -4.34 -7.98 11.61
CA ARG A 202 -5.67 -7.76 12.18
C ARG A 202 -6.10 -6.32 11.99
N VAL A 203 -7.37 -6.13 11.71
CA VAL A 203 -8.06 -4.86 11.80
C VAL A 203 -9.28 -4.99 12.70
N ASP A 204 -9.45 -3.99 13.56
CA ASP A 204 -10.58 -3.82 14.46
C ASP A 204 -11.20 -2.45 14.17
N ILE A 205 -12.49 -2.41 13.90
CA ILE A 205 -13.22 -1.20 13.51
C ILE A 205 -14.39 -1.02 14.48
N ALA A 206 -14.57 0.20 14.98
CA ALA A 206 -15.69 0.61 15.82
C ALA A 206 -16.34 1.86 15.21
N VAL A 207 -17.63 1.77 14.91
CA VAL A 207 -18.40 2.82 14.24
C VAL A 207 -19.50 3.29 15.18
N ASN A 208 -19.61 4.61 15.38
CA ASN A 208 -20.76 5.18 16.07
C ASN A 208 -21.99 5.09 15.16
N ALA A 209 -22.93 4.21 15.51
CA ALA A 209 -24.12 3.95 14.71
C ALA A 209 -25.01 5.21 14.53
N ALA A 210 -24.97 6.15 15.47
CA ALA A 210 -25.72 7.40 15.37
C ALA A 210 -25.16 8.36 14.32
N SER A 211 -23.91 8.17 13.86
CA SER A 211 -23.24 9.03 12.89
C SER A 211 -23.67 8.78 11.42
N ILE A 212 -24.69 7.96 11.20
CA ILE A 212 -25.24 7.73 9.87
C ILE A 212 -25.77 9.04 9.27
N VAL A 213 -25.40 9.28 8.01
CA VAL A 213 -25.84 10.42 7.20
C VAL A 213 -26.58 9.92 5.96
N ALA A 214 -27.70 10.55 5.68
CA ALA A 214 -28.55 10.29 4.52
C ALA A 214 -29.04 11.61 3.90
N ALA A 215 -29.64 11.55 2.72
CA ALA A 215 -30.05 12.76 1.99
C ALA A 215 -31.15 13.58 2.69
N VAL A 216 -31.92 12.96 3.60
CA VAL A 216 -33.11 13.56 4.21
C VAL A 216 -33.09 13.31 5.73
N PRO A 217 -33.17 14.35 6.59
CA PRO A 217 -33.06 14.21 8.04
C PRO A 217 -34.07 13.25 8.68
N GLU A 218 -35.30 13.20 8.16
CA GLU A 218 -36.33 12.28 8.63
C GLU A 218 -35.94 10.82 8.38
N PHE A 219 -35.27 10.55 7.25
CA PHE A 219 -34.78 9.20 6.96
C PHE A 219 -33.59 8.84 7.84
N GLU A 220 -32.68 9.77 8.12
CA GLU A 220 -31.62 9.54 9.10
C GLU A 220 -32.16 9.20 10.48
N ALA A 221 -33.13 9.99 10.97
CA ALA A 221 -33.77 9.75 12.27
C ALA A 221 -34.42 8.37 12.32
N ARG A 222 -35.04 7.96 11.23
CA ARG A 222 -35.65 6.63 11.08
C ARG A 222 -34.59 5.51 11.14
N LEU A 223 -33.49 5.64 10.39
CA LEU A 223 -32.39 4.66 10.39
C LEU A 223 -31.74 4.47 11.76
N ARG A 224 -31.76 5.51 12.62
CA ARG A 224 -31.26 5.42 14.00
C ARG A 224 -32.23 4.69 14.95
N GLY A 225 -33.51 4.56 14.58
CA GLY A 225 -34.57 3.99 15.42
C GLY A 225 -34.53 2.48 15.58
N GLU A 226 -35.43 1.96 16.43
CA GLU A 226 -35.51 0.53 16.82
C GLU A 226 -35.72 -0.44 15.65
N GLU A 227 -36.37 0.02 14.58
CA GLU A 227 -36.66 -0.75 13.37
C GLU A 227 -35.43 -0.96 12.46
N PHE A 228 -34.35 -0.21 12.70
CA PHE A 228 -33.10 -0.30 11.94
C PHE A 228 -31.92 -0.49 12.90
N LEU A 229 -31.11 0.54 13.14
CA LEU A 229 -29.86 0.42 13.89
C LEU A 229 -30.08 0.30 15.41
N ASN A 230 -31.23 0.76 15.92
CA ASN A 230 -31.56 0.79 17.34
C ASN A 230 -30.41 1.38 18.18
N VAL A 231 -29.98 2.60 17.83
CA VAL A 231 -28.73 3.17 18.38
C VAL A 231 -28.77 3.41 19.89
N GLU A 232 -29.97 3.49 20.49
CA GLU A 232 -30.11 3.59 21.94
C GLU A 232 -29.65 2.31 22.66
N GLN A 233 -29.92 1.13 22.08
CA GLN A 233 -29.54 -0.16 22.65
C GLN A 233 -28.22 -0.69 22.06
N HIS A 234 -27.91 -0.30 20.82
CA HIS A 234 -26.76 -0.75 20.05
C HIS A 234 -26.02 0.45 19.44
N PRO A 235 -25.32 1.25 20.27
CA PRO A 235 -24.68 2.49 19.82
C PRO A 235 -23.47 2.24 18.90
N GLU A 236 -22.93 1.03 18.87
CA GLU A 236 -21.73 0.66 18.12
C GLU A 236 -22.03 -0.41 17.07
N ILE A 237 -21.53 -0.19 15.86
CA ILE A 237 -21.31 -1.23 14.85
C ILE A 237 -19.82 -1.59 14.91
N SER A 238 -19.49 -2.88 14.90
CA SER A 238 -18.10 -3.33 14.97
C SER A 238 -17.74 -4.37 13.92
N PHE A 239 -16.50 -4.33 13.45
CA PHE A 239 -15.92 -5.37 12.60
C PHE A 239 -14.58 -5.79 13.18
N VAL A 240 -14.44 -7.09 13.46
CA VAL A 240 -13.20 -7.69 13.96
C VAL A 240 -12.71 -8.71 12.95
N SER A 241 -11.56 -8.45 12.33
CA SER A 241 -11.00 -9.38 11.36
C SER A 241 -10.57 -10.70 11.98
N THR A 242 -10.79 -11.79 11.26
CA THR A 242 -10.39 -13.14 11.65
C THR A 242 -9.28 -13.69 10.75
N GLY A 243 -9.10 -13.12 9.56
CA GLY A 243 -8.04 -13.50 8.64
C GLY A 243 -7.95 -12.60 7.42
N TYR A 244 -6.77 -12.61 6.80
CA TYR A 244 -6.51 -11.95 5.53
C TYR A 244 -5.79 -12.94 4.61
N SER A 245 -6.23 -12.99 3.35
CA SER A 245 -5.60 -13.80 2.30
C SER A 245 -5.30 -12.93 1.10
N GLU A 246 -4.06 -12.95 0.64
CA GLU A 246 -3.65 -12.23 -0.54
C GLU A 246 -4.22 -12.88 -1.81
N THR A 247 -4.68 -12.06 -2.74
CA THR A 247 -5.19 -12.49 -4.05
C THR A 247 -4.36 -11.92 -5.19
N SER A 248 -3.63 -10.83 -4.96
CA SER A 248 -2.57 -10.30 -5.83
C SER A 248 -1.53 -9.54 -5.00
N ASP A 249 -0.63 -8.84 -5.69
CA ASP A 249 0.28 -7.88 -5.07
C ASP A 249 -0.44 -6.75 -4.31
N THR A 250 -1.58 -6.29 -4.78
CA THR A 250 -2.26 -5.11 -4.24
C THR A 250 -3.67 -5.42 -3.78
N THR A 251 -4.09 -6.68 -3.83
CA THR A 251 -5.45 -7.08 -3.46
C THR A 251 -5.44 -8.30 -2.54
N GLY A 252 -6.43 -8.38 -1.67
CA GLY A 252 -6.68 -9.55 -0.86
C GLY A 252 -8.11 -9.61 -0.37
N THR A 253 -8.43 -10.71 0.29
CA THR A 253 -9.72 -10.94 0.93
C THR A 253 -9.55 -10.87 2.43
N LEU A 254 -10.28 -9.98 3.08
CA LEU A 254 -10.35 -9.82 4.53
C LEU A 254 -11.64 -10.47 5.04
N GLN A 255 -11.51 -11.42 5.97
CA GLN A 255 -12.64 -12.03 6.66
C GLN A 255 -12.73 -11.46 8.07
N GLY A 256 -13.94 -11.33 8.59
CA GLY A 256 -14.16 -10.89 9.96
C GLY A 256 -15.59 -11.08 10.43
N ASP A 257 -15.79 -10.82 11.71
CA ASP A 257 -17.10 -10.82 12.34
C ASP A 257 -17.64 -9.39 12.38
N LEU A 258 -18.75 -9.16 11.70
CA LEU A 258 -19.46 -7.87 11.62
C LEU A 258 -20.67 -7.91 12.56
N THR A 259 -20.74 -6.97 13.49
CA THR A 259 -21.86 -6.79 14.42
C THR A 259 -22.61 -5.52 14.10
N ILE A 260 -23.89 -5.65 13.75
CA ILE A 260 -24.81 -4.52 13.51
C ILE A 260 -26.08 -4.77 14.33
N ALA A 261 -26.56 -3.74 15.04
CA ALA A 261 -27.76 -3.82 15.88
C ALA A 261 -27.75 -5.05 16.82
N GLY A 262 -26.58 -5.34 17.42
CA GLY A 262 -26.39 -6.46 18.35
C GLY A 262 -26.33 -7.86 17.71
N ILE A 263 -26.44 -7.98 16.38
CA ILE A 263 -26.38 -9.25 15.66
C ILE A 263 -25.02 -9.38 14.97
N THR A 264 -24.28 -10.44 15.27
CA THR A 264 -22.97 -10.74 14.65
C THR A 264 -23.10 -11.74 13.50
N LYS A 265 -22.49 -11.44 12.35
CA LYS A 265 -22.38 -12.33 11.18
C LYS A 265 -20.97 -12.30 10.61
N PRO A 266 -20.49 -13.39 10.01
CA PRO A 266 -19.26 -13.36 9.23
C PRO A 266 -19.46 -12.48 7.99
N ALA A 267 -18.48 -11.65 7.69
CA ALA A 267 -18.42 -10.80 6.51
C ALA A 267 -17.06 -10.95 5.82
N THR A 268 -17.09 -10.78 4.49
CA THR A 268 -15.91 -10.89 3.64
C THR A 268 -15.80 -9.62 2.81
N LEU A 269 -14.66 -8.95 2.92
CA LEU A 269 -14.34 -7.74 2.15
C LEU A 269 -13.22 -8.04 1.17
N THR A 270 -13.34 -7.51 -0.05
CA THR A 270 -12.21 -7.37 -0.98
C THR A 270 -11.47 -6.10 -0.63
N VAL A 271 -10.20 -6.22 -0.27
CA VAL A 271 -9.33 -5.11 0.12
C VAL A 271 -8.32 -4.86 -1.01
N SER A 272 -8.18 -3.60 -1.39
CA SER A 272 -7.14 -3.13 -2.31
C SER A 272 -6.22 -2.15 -1.61
N ILE A 273 -4.91 -2.31 -1.78
CA ILE A 273 -3.89 -1.41 -1.25
C ILE A 273 -3.52 -0.45 -2.37
N HIS A 274 -3.74 0.85 -2.15
CA HIS A 274 -3.44 1.86 -3.15
C HIS A 274 -1.95 2.21 -3.14
N ALA A 275 -1.45 2.66 -2.00
CA ALA A 275 -0.08 3.10 -1.83
C ALA A 275 0.32 3.13 -0.36
N ALA A 276 1.63 3.05 -0.13
CA ALA A 276 2.24 3.34 1.16
C ALA A 276 3.32 4.40 0.99
N ALA A 277 3.36 5.38 1.88
CA ALA A 277 4.26 6.52 1.78
C ALA A 277 4.57 7.13 3.16
N MET A 278 5.71 7.81 3.28
CA MET A 278 6.01 8.62 4.45
C MET A 278 5.29 9.97 4.34
N ASN A 279 4.42 10.29 5.30
CA ASN A 279 3.83 11.62 5.41
C ASN A 279 4.90 12.65 5.75
N GLN A 280 5.06 13.63 4.86
CA GLN A 280 6.16 14.59 4.97
C GLN A 280 5.97 15.62 6.09
N LEU A 281 4.74 15.81 6.57
CA LEU A 281 4.42 16.78 7.62
C LEU A 281 4.68 16.17 9.00
N ASN A 282 4.14 14.98 9.27
CA ASN A 282 4.20 14.37 10.59
C ASN A 282 5.28 13.28 10.73
N LYS A 283 5.96 12.93 9.63
CA LYS A 283 7.02 11.90 9.57
C LYS A 283 6.56 10.51 10.03
N ARG A 284 5.29 10.19 9.81
CA ARG A 284 4.71 8.86 10.02
C ARG A 284 4.52 8.15 8.68
N GLU A 285 4.75 6.85 8.68
CA GLU A 285 4.39 6.01 7.54
C GLU A 285 2.86 5.95 7.43
N MET A 286 2.35 6.07 6.21
CA MET A 286 0.93 5.98 5.89
C MET A 286 0.69 4.92 4.83
N ILE A 287 -0.53 4.41 4.82
CA ILE A 287 -1.00 3.39 3.88
C ILE A 287 -2.47 3.61 3.58
N GLY A 288 -2.82 3.65 2.29
CA GLY A 288 -4.19 3.82 1.82
C GLY A 288 -4.81 2.52 1.33
N PHE A 289 -6.05 2.27 1.72
CA PHE A 289 -6.84 1.10 1.33
C PHE A 289 -8.19 1.51 0.74
N ALA A 290 -8.65 0.69 -0.21
CA ALA A 290 -10.08 0.51 -0.48
C ALA A 290 -10.54 -0.82 0.11
N ALA A 291 -11.76 -0.88 0.62
CA ALA A 291 -12.44 -2.15 0.91
C ALA A 291 -13.86 -2.13 0.36
N ASN A 292 -14.28 -3.24 -0.26
CA ASN A 292 -15.61 -3.40 -0.82
C ASN A 292 -16.19 -4.76 -0.41
N GLY A 293 -17.51 -4.84 -0.25
CA GLY A 293 -18.20 -6.08 0.06
C GLY A 293 -19.70 -5.91 -0.06
N THR A 294 -20.44 -7.00 0.13
CA THR A 294 -21.89 -6.97 0.13
C THR A 294 -22.39 -7.63 1.40
N ILE A 295 -23.33 -6.99 2.08
CA ILE A 295 -24.01 -7.54 3.26
C ILE A 295 -25.52 -7.51 3.04
N SER A 296 -26.24 -8.44 3.66
CA SER A 296 -27.70 -8.46 3.64
C SER A 296 -28.25 -7.73 4.87
N ARG A 297 -29.12 -6.74 4.67
CA ARG A 297 -29.76 -6.02 5.79
C ARG A 297 -30.73 -6.92 6.57
N SER A 298 -31.42 -7.85 5.89
CA SER A 298 -32.31 -8.80 6.55
C SER A 298 -31.56 -9.78 7.46
N ALA A 299 -30.28 -10.08 7.18
CA ALA A 299 -29.43 -10.89 8.05
C ALA A 299 -29.20 -10.25 9.44
N TYR A 300 -29.41 -8.94 9.56
CA TYR A 300 -29.34 -8.16 10.81
C TYR A 300 -30.73 -7.72 11.30
N GLY A 301 -31.80 -8.40 10.88
CA GLY A 301 -33.16 -8.12 11.35
C GLY A 301 -33.87 -6.95 10.66
N MET A 302 -33.22 -6.27 9.72
CA MET A 302 -33.80 -5.14 8.98
C MET A 302 -34.48 -5.63 7.70
N SER A 303 -35.56 -6.42 7.83
CA SER A 303 -36.22 -7.06 6.68
C SER A 303 -37.35 -6.24 6.03
N ASP A 304 -37.75 -5.13 6.64
CA ASP A 304 -38.89 -4.34 6.16
C ASP A 304 -38.63 -3.76 4.75
N PHE A 305 -39.68 -3.44 3.99
CA PHE A 305 -39.56 -2.83 2.65
C PHE A 305 -38.83 -3.68 1.59
N ALA A 306 -38.75 -5.02 1.76
CA ALA A 306 -38.07 -5.91 0.80
C ALA A 306 -38.57 -5.81 -0.66
N ASP A 307 -39.83 -5.41 -0.86
CA ASP A 307 -40.40 -5.18 -2.20
C ASP A 307 -39.91 -3.87 -2.88
N TRP A 308 -39.34 -2.95 -2.09
CA TRP A 308 -39.00 -1.59 -2.52
C TRP A 308 -37.51 -1.28 -2.42
N VAL A 309 -36.82 -1.95 -1.50
CA VAL A 309 -35.41 -1.75 -1.19
C VAL A 309 -34.73 -3.11 -1.24
N ALA A 310 -33.69 -3.23 -2.07
CA ALA A 310 -32.90 -4.44 -2.16
C ALA A 310 -32.38 -4.87 -0.78
N ASP A 311 -32.19 -6.18 -0.60
CA ASP A 311 -31.65 -6.71 0.64
C ASP A 311 -30.13 -6.51 0.74
N ASP A 312 -29.47 -6.47 -0.41
CA ASP A 312 -28.03 -6.26 -0.51
C ASP A 312 -27.66 -4.78 -0.29
N LEU A 313 -26.73 -4.56 0.63
CA LEU A 313 -26.02 -3.31 0.83
C LEU A 313 -24.59 -3.47 0.31
N GLU A 314 -24.21 -2.62 -0.64
CA GLU A 314 -22.86 -2.60 -1.22
C GLU A 314 -21.98 -1.66 -0.39
N LEU A 315 -20.96 -2.21 0.26
CA LEU A 315 -20.01 -1.46 1.06
C LEU A 315 -18.94 -0.83 0.16
N ASN A 316 -18.64 0.45 0.39
CA ASN A 316 -17.57 1.18 -0.28
C ASN A 316 -16.77 1.98 0.75
N ILE A 317 -15.57 1.48 1.06
CA ILE A 317 -14.75 2.00 2.16
C ILE A 317 -13.43 2.47 1.58
N GLN A 318 -12.99 3.67 1.97
CA GLN A 318 -11.71 4.26 1.58
C GLN A 318 -11.07 4.84 2.83
N VAL A 319 -9.90 4.33 3.23
CA VAL A 319 -9.26 4.74 4.48
C VAL A 319 -7.76 4.86 4.31
N GLU A 320 -7.19 5.86 4.97
CA GLU A 320 -5.75 5.92 5.22
C GLU A 320 -5.47 5.56 6.68
N PHE A 321 -4.44 4.76 6.89
CA PHE A 321 -3.88 4.49 8.19
C PHE A 321 -2.51 5.13 8.31
N GLN A 322 -2.14 5.51 9.53
CA GLN A 322 -0.83 6.04 9.85
C GLN A 322 -0.20 5.22 10.98
N LYS A 323 1.10 4.95 10.87
CA LYS A 323 1.83 4.12 11.84
C LYS A 323 1.72 4.73 13.22
N ALA A 324 1.24 3.96 14.20
CA ALA A 324 1.07 4.39 15.58
C ALA A 324 2.38 4.95 16.12
N ARG A 325 2.30 6.01 16.93
CA ARG A 325 3.49 6.50 17.64
C ARG A 325 3.81 5.48 18.72
N GLU A 326 5.08 5.06 18.80
CA GLU A 326 5.54 4.29 19.95
C GLU A 326 5.16 5.07 21.23
N SER A 327 4.41 4.41 22.12
CA SER A 327 4.20 4.98 23.45
C SER A 327 5.59 5.23 24.03
N LYS A 328 5.88 6.47 24.43
CA LYS A 328 7.03 6.72 25.28
C LYS A 328 6.72 5.99 26.58
N THR A 329 7.17 4.74 26.71
CA THR A 329 7.29 4.13 28.03
C THR A 329 8.07 5.13 28.85
N GLU A 330 7.47 5.66 29.91
CA GLU A 330 8.18 6.47 30.90
C GLU A 330 9.41 5.66 31.30
N ALA A 331 10.58 6.08 30.81
CA ALA A 331 11.85 5.62 31.32
C ALA A 331 11.90 6.10 32.77
N GLY A 332 11.49 5.21 33.66
CA GLY A 332 11.44 5.46 35.09
C GLY A 332 12.84 5.78 35.62
N ARG A 333 12.87 6.88 36.38
CA ARG A 333 13.83 7.27 37.43
C ARG A 333 15.25 7.66 37.00
#